data_AF-A0A8B7IAX2-F1
#
_entry.id   AF-A0A8B7IAX2-F1
#
_cell.length_a   1.000
_cell.length_b   1.000
_cell.length_c   1.000
_cell.angle_alpha   90.00
_cell.angle_beta   90.00
_cell.angle_gamma   90.00
#
_symmetry.space_group_name_H-M   'P 1'
#
loop_
_entity.id
_entity.type
_entity.pdbx_description
1 polymer ?
#
loop_
_entity_poly.entity_id
_entity_poly.type
_entity_poly.pdbx_seq_one_letter_code
_entity_poly.pdbx_strand_id
1 'polypeptide(L)'
;MSVVFLPYSFTRSVSFCQVFRSQLSISSVSDQDAYRAGLQPVSQWKAYGLNGYPGFIFIPNPFLPGCQRHWVKQCLKLYPQKPSVCNLDLHMAPEETTDLWGQSKEQLSFGQSSIFLLGGLKREEAPTAMFMHSGDIMVMSGFSRLLYHAVPRVLPNPEGTALPSCLDQALSSDLPVGSVIEHSSEEDWQVCAKYLQSSRINMTIRQVLSEGQKFPEESGSNAKGQAPSEDSHHQENSRVKRHKPNKDS
;
A
#
# COMPACT_ATOMS: atom_id res chain seq x y z
N MET A 1 -9.70 -13.96 15.42
CA MET A 1 -9.70 -12.58 14.93
C MET A 1 -10.53 -12.52 13.67
N SER A 2 -11.68 -11.85 13.74
CA SER A 2 -12.62 -11.70 12.63
C SER A 2 -12.17 -10.54 11.76
N VAL A 3 -12.28 -10.64 10.43
CA VAL A 3 -12.22 -9.46 9.56
C VAL A 3 -13.45 -8.63 9.92
N VAL A 4 -13.25 -7.53 10.66
CA VAL A 4 -14.37 -6.69 11.10
C VAL A 4 -14.66 -5.70 9.97
N PHE A 5 -15.85 -5.82 9.38
CA PHE A 5 -16.38 -4.83 8.47
C PHE A 5 -17.11 -3.78 9.30
N LEU A 6 -16.85 -2.50 9.04
CA LEU A 6 -17.44 -1.39 9.79
C LEU A 6 -18.97 -1.36 9.55
N PRO A 7 -19.81 -1.50 10.59
CA PRO A 7 -21.22 -1.23 10.47
C PRO A 7 -21.45 0.25 10.73
N TYR A 8 -21.41 1.11 9.70
CA TYR A 8 -21.98 2.46 9.85
C TYR A 8 -22.84 2.84 8.65
N SER A 9 -24.13 2.93 8.95
CA SER A 9 -25.22 3.37 8.08
C SER A 9 -25.39 4.88 8.23
N PHE A 10 -25.35 5.60 7.11
CA PHE A 10 -26.04 6.88 6.96
C PHE A 10 -26.85 6.79 5.67
N THR A 11 -28.13 6.41 5.82
CA THR A 11 -29.21 6.61 4.85
C THR A 11 -28.93 6.20 3.38
N ARG A 12 -28.72 4.91 3.13
CA ARG A 12 -29.20 4.19 1.93
C ARG A 12 -28.96 2.69 2.16
N SER A 13 -29.88 1.86 1.72
CA SER A 13 -29.79 0.39 1.80
C SER A 13 -28.48 -0.10 1.15
N VAL A 14 -27.44 -0.34 1.95
CA VAL A 14 -26.21 -0.97 1.49
C VAL A 14 -26.40 -2.47 1.67
N SER A 15 -26.61 -3.19 0.58
CA SER A 15 -26.50 -4.63 0.56
C SER A 15 -25.10 -5.00 1.08
N PHE A 16 -25.01 -5.62 2.25
CA PHE A 16 -23.75 -6.10 2.77
C PHE A 16 -23.14 -7.08 1.75
N CYS A 17 -21.99 -6.72 1.20
CA CYS A 17 -21.24 -7.65 0.36
C CYS A 17 -20.81 -8.83 1.22
N GLN A 18 -21.36 -10.01 0.90
CA GLN A 18 -21.09 -11.22 1.66
C GLN A 18 -19.63 -11.63 1.49
N VAL A 19 -19.01 -11.95 2.62
CA VAL A 19 -17.63 -12.44 2.71
C VAL A 19 -17.66 -13.95 2.54
N PHE A 20 -16.77 -14.49 1.70
CA PHE A 20 -16.62 -15.93 1.53
C PHE A 20 -15.17 -16.35 1.71
N ARG A 21 -14.93 -17.61 2.07
CA ARG A 21 -13.58 -18.17 2.17
C ARG A 21 -13.04 -18.43 0.77
N SER A 22 -11.92 -17.80 0.44
CA SER A 22 -11.20 -18.08 -0.80
C SER A 22 -10.30 -19.30 -0.59
N GLN A 23 -10.31 -20.23 -1.55
CA GLN A 23 -9.42 -21.39 -1.53
C GLN A 23 -8.07 -21.00 -2.15
N LEU A 24 -7.00 -21.20 -1.40
CA LEU A 24 -5.63 -21.05 -1.88
C LEU A 24 -5.09 -22.41 -2.32
N SER A 25 -4.23 -22.40 -3.34
CA SER A 25 -3.48 -23.60 -3.74
C SER A 25 -2.35 -23.83 -2.74
N ILE A 26 -2.58 -24.74 -1.79
CA ILE A 26 -1.66 -25.01 -0.67
C ILE A 26 -0.31 -25.55 -1.17
N SER A 27 -0.30 -26.32 -2.26
CA SER A 27 0.91 -26.92 -2.83
C SER A 27 1.71 -25.99 -3.75
N SER A 28 1.24 -24.76 -3.99
CA SER A 28 1.92 -23.83 -4.90
C SER A 28 3.20 -23.24 -4.32
N VAL A 29 3.37 -23.26 -3.00
CA VAL A 29 4.57 -22.78 -2.31
C VAL A 29 4.94 -23.81 -1.26
N SER A 30 6.21 -24.21 -1.21
CA SER A 30 6.69 -25.12 -0.18
C SER A 30 6.68 -24.43 1.19
N ASP A 31 6.45 -25.17 2.27
CA ASP A 31 6.53 -24.63 3.63
C ASP A 31 7.91 -23.99 3.88
N GLN A 32 8.97 -24.60 3.34
CA GLN A 32 10.33 -24.09 3.45
C GLN A 32 10.49 -22.70 2.81
N ASP A 33 9.90 -22.46 1.65
CA ASP A 33 9.97 -21.16 0.98
C ASP A 33 9.09 -20.11 1.68
N ALA A 34 7.93 -20.51 2.20
CA ALA A 34 7.12 -19.65 3.06
C ALA A 34 7.91 -19.21 4.31
N TYR A 35 8.57 -20.15 4.99
CA TYR A 35 9.41 -19.86 6.16
C TYR A 35 10.58 -18.93 5.81
N ARG A 36 11.26 -19.15 4.67
CA ARG A 36 12.34 -18.27 4.21
C ARG A 36 11.90 -16.83 3.98
N ALA A 37 10.64 -16.63 3.58
CA ALA A 37 10.02 -15.32 3.41
C ALA A 37 9.42 -14.74 4.71
N GLY A 38 9.54 -15.43 5.84
CA GLY A 38 8.98 -14.99 7.12
C GLY A 38 7.48 -15.18 7.24
N LEU A 39 6.90 -16.12 6.49
CA LEU A 39 5.48 -16.40 6.42
C LEU A 39 5.15 -17.77 7.03
N GLN A 40 3.94 -17.90 7.57
CA GLN A 40 3.39 -19.20 7.96
C GLN A 40 3.21 -20.09 6.71
N PRO A 41 3.16 -21.42 6.86
CA PRO A 41 2.71 -22.33 5.80
C PRO A 41 1.36 -21.89 5.20
N VAL A 42 1.22 -21.97 3.87
CA VAL A 42 -0.02 -21.54 3.16
C VAL A 42 -1.25 -22.31 3.65
N SER A 43 -1.06 -23.54 4.11
CA SER A 43 -2.09 -24.38 4.73
C SER A 43 -2.75 -23.73 5.97
N GLN A 44 -2.05 -22.83 6.65
CA GLN A 44 -2.52 -22.13 7.84
C GLN A 44 -3.20 -20.80 7.51
N TRP A 45 -3.10 -20.33 6.27
CA TRP A 45 -3.61 -19.02 5.88
C TRP A 45 -5.14 -19.04 5.83
N LYS A 46 -5.72 -17.90 6.19
CA LYS A 46 -7.12 -17.62 5.93
C LYS A 46 -7.19 -16.61 4.81
N ALA A 47 -7.85 -16.95 3.73
CA ALA A 47 -8.07 -16.04 2.61
C ALA A 47 -9.57 -15.82 2.42
N TYR A 48 -9.94 -14.59 2.11
CA TYR A 48 -11.33 -14.16 1.99
C TYR A 48 -11.54 -13.40 0.70
N GLY A 49 -12.68 -13.63 0.05
CA GLY A 49 -13.17 -12.82 -1.06
C GLY A 49 -14.44 -12.06 -0.66
N LEU A 50 -14.87 -11.14 -1.52
CA LEU A 50 -16.11 -10.39 -1.36
C LEU A 50 -17.03 -10.63 -2.56
N ASN A 51 -18.28 -11.00 -2.29
CA ASN A 51 -19.30 -11.09 -3.34
C ASN A 51 -19.47 -9.72 -4.02
N GLY A 52 -19.50 -9.71 -5.35
CA GLY A 52 -19.49 -8.50 -6.16
C GLY A 52 -18.09 -7.97 -6.53
N TYR A 53 -17.02 -8.54 -5.97
CA TYR A 53 -15.64 -8.11 -6.21
C TYR A 53 -14.75 -9.28 -6.71
N PRO A 54 -15.03 -9.85 -7.90
CA PRO A 54 -14.21 -10.95 -8.41
C PRO A 54 -12.75 -10.54 -8.60
N GLY A 55 -11.84 -11.43 -8.20
CA GLY A 55 -10.40 -11.21 -8.25
C GLY A 55 -9.82 -10.45 -7.06
N PHE A 56 -10.66 -10.01 -6.10
CA PHE A 56 -10.22 -9.47 -4.82
C PHE A 56 -9.99 -10.60 -3.81
N ILE A 57 -8.82 -10.61 -3.16
CA ILE A 57 -8.50 -11.53 -2.07
C ILE A 57 -7.89 -10.75 -0.91
N PHE A 58 -8.36 -11.04 0.30
CA PHE A 58 -7.83 -10.50 1.56
C PHE A 58 -7.26 -11.64 2.42
N ILE A 59 -6.04 -11.48 2.91
CA ILE A 59 -5.34 -12.46 3.75
C ILE A 59 -4.93 -11.75 5.05
N PRO A 60 -5.57 -12.05 6.20
CA PRO A 60 -5.13 -11.49 7.47
C PRO A 60 -3.74 -11.99 7.82
N ASN A 61 -2.93 -11.10 8.39
CA ASN A 61 -1.54 -11.29 8.82
C ASN A 61 -1.01 -12.75 8.73
N PRO A 62 -0.39 -13.14 7.61
CA PRO A 62 0.17 -14.47 7.42
C PRO A 62 1.62 -14.59 7.89
N PHE A 63 2.18 -13.57 8.53
CA PHE A 63 3.59 -13.55 8.92
C PHE A 63 3.85 -14.45 10.14
N LEU A 64 5.07 -14.99 10.19
CA LEU A 64 5.61 -15.55 11.43
C LEU A 64 5.80 -14.43 12.46
N PRO A 65 5.69 -14.76 13.77
CA PRO A 65 6.08 -13.87 14.86
C PRO A 65 7.40 -13.12 14.60
N GLY A 66 7.38 -11.79 14.76
CA GLY A 66 8.54 -10.93 14.59
C GLY A 66 9.01 -10.68 13.15
N CYS A 67 8.60 -11.48 12.16
CA CYS A 67 9.09 -11.35 10.78
C CYS A 67 8.66 -10.05 10.09
N GLN A 68 7.59 -9.40 10.55
CA GLN A 68 7.20 -8.07 10.06
C GLN A 68 8.29 -7.01 10.32
N ARG A 69 9.09 -7.15 11.38
CA ARG A 69 10.15 -6.18 11.72
C ARG A 69 11.20 -6.05 10.63
N HIS A 70 11.53 -7.16 9.97
CA HIS A 70 12.46 -7.16 8.85
C HIS A 70 11.93 -6.29 7.71
N TRP A 71 10.70 -6.53 7.25
CA TRP A 71 10.11 -5.80 6.14
C TRP A 71 9.92 -4.30 6.44
N VAL A 72 9.56 -3.97 7.68
CA VAL A 72 9.52 -2.59 8.17
C VAL A 72 10.90 -1.94 8.07
N LYS A 73 11.94 -2.60 8.59
CA LYS A 73 13.33 -2.11 8.48
C LYS A 73 13.70 -1.88 7.02
N GLN A 74 13.42 -2.83 6.12
CA GLN A 74 13.73 -2.66 4.70
C GLN A 74 13.05 -1.43 4.11
N CYS A 75 11.76 -1.21 4.40
CA CYS A 75 11.01 -0.06 3.89
C CYS A 75 11.52 1.30 4.37
N LEU A 76 12.09 1.36 5.57
CA LEU A 76 12.55 2.63 6.15
C LEU A 76 14.03 2.88 5.95
N LYS A 77 14.84 1.83 6.00
CA LYS A 77 16.30 1.91 6.01
C LYS A 77 16.92 1.65 4.64
N LEU A 78 16.42 0.65 3.90
CA LEU A 78 17.08 0.18 2.68
C LEU A 78 16.41 0.67 1.41
N TYR A 79 15.10 0.46 1.25
CA TYR A 79 14.38 0.76 0.01
C TYR A 79 14.34 2.25 -0.37
N PRO A 80 14.36 3.22 0.56
CA PRO A 80 14.46 4.63 0.20
C PRO A 80 15.85 5.06 -0.28
N GLN A 81 16.88 4.24 -0.06
CA GLN A 81 18.26 4.57 -0.41
C GLN A 81 18.49 4.40 -1.92
N LYS A 82 19.53 5.07 -2.42
CA LYS A 82 19.93 4.93 -3.83
C LYS A 82 20.33 3.48 -4.15
N PRO A 83 19.95 2.97 -5.33
CA PRO A 83 19.46 3.68 -6.52
C PRO A 83 17.94 3.93 -6.59
N SER A 84 17.18 3.63 -5.54
CA SER A 84 15.73 3.87 -5.54
C SER A 84 15.42 5.36 -5.63
N VAL A 85 14.26 5.66 -6.22
CA VAL A 85 13.72 7.03 -6.31
C VAL A 85 12.69 7.23 -5.21
N CYS A 86 12.76 8.35 -4.50
CA CYS A 86 11.79 8.77 -3.51
C CYS A 86 11.35 10.22 -3.73
N ASN A 87 10.30 10.67 -3.04
CA ASN A 87 9.76 12.02 -3.22
C ASN A 87 10.71 13.14 -2.78
N LEU A 88 11.71 12.84 -1.94
CA LEU A 88 12.72 13.82 -1.51
C LEU A 88 13.68 14.20 -2.64
N ASP A 89 13.90 13.29 -3.59
CA ASP A 89 14.79 13.50 -4.75
C ASP A 89 14.35 14.67 -5.64
N LEU A 90 13.07 15.02 -5.59
CA LEU A 90 12.51 16.15 -6.32
C LEU A 90 12.88 17.50 -5.68
N HIS A 91 13.19 17.51 -4.39
CA HIS A 91 13.30 18.73 -3.59
C HIS A 91 14.65 18.90 -2.90
N MET A 92 15.49 17.87 -2.89
CA MET A 92 16.78 17.84 -2.19
C MET A 92 17.90 17.49 -3.16
N ALA A 93 19.13 17.92 -2.87
CA ALA A 93 20.28 17.56 -3.68
C ALA A 93 20.60 16.05 -3.55
N PRO A 94 21.19 15.41 -4.59
CA PRO A 94 21.56 13.99 -4.52
C PRO A 94 22.43 13.62 -3.32
N GLU A 95 23.34 14.51 -2.91
CA GLU A 95 24.24 14.32 -1.78
C GLU A 95 23.46 14.24 -0.46
N GLU A 96 22.38 15.02 -0.32
CA GLU A 96 21.52 15.04 0.87
C GLU A 96 20.60 13.80 0.94
N THR A 97 20.32 13.16 -0.20
CA THR A 97 19.48 11.95 -0.26
C THR A 97 20.27 10.65 -0.29
N THR A 98 21.61 10.72 -0.18
CA THR A 98 22.48 9.54 -0.26
C THR A 98 22.46 8.67 0.99
N ASP A 99 22.24 9.26 2.18
CA ASP A 99 22.02 8.51 3.42
C ASP A 99 20.83 9.08 4.20
N LEU A 100 19.63 8.83 3.69
CA LEU A 100 18.39 9.29 4.33
C LEU A 100 18.24 8.70 5.72
N TRP A 101 18.55 7.41 5.89
CA TRP A 101 18.45 6.73 7.18
C TRP A 101 19.35 7.39 8.24
N GLY A 102 20.62 7.61 7.95
CA GLY A 102 21.56 8.23 8.87
C GLY A 102 21.16 9.65 9.26
N GLN A 103 20.67 10.43 8.31
CA GLN A 103 20.29 11.83 8.51
C GLN A 103 18.94 12.03 9.22
N SER A 104 18.04 11.04 9.19
CA SER A 104 16.66 11.20 9.66
C SER A 104 16.30 10.37 10.90
N LYS A 105 17.25 9.65 11.51
CA LYS A 105 16.99 8.78 12.69
C LYS A 105 16.22 9.46 13.83
N GLU A 106 16.30 10.79 13.93
CA GLU A 106 15.67 11.56 15.01
C GLU A 106 14.28 12.13 14.69
N GLN A 107 13.82 12.12 13.43
CA GLN A 107 12.63 12.87 12.98
C GLN A 107 11.49 12.02 12.39
N LEU A 108 11.47 10.73 12.67
CA LEU A 108 10.59 9.75 12.05
C LEU A 108 9.49 9.31 13.05
N SER A 109 8.20 9.54 12.71
CA SER A 109 7.02 9.21 13.54
C SER A 109 5.90 8.77 12.63
N PHE A 110 5.53 7.48 12.66
CA PHE A 110 4.60 6.75 11.77
C PHE A 110 4.37 5.14 11.88
N GLY A 111 3.26 4.48 12.41
CA GLY A 111 2.62 3.19 11.88
C GLY A 111 1.38 2.50 12.59
N GLN A 112 0.23 2.17 11.97
CA GLN A 112 -1.04 1.88 12.66
C GLN A 112 -2.09 1.24 11.70
N SER A 113 -3.27 0.89 12.24
CA SER A 113 -4.38 0.34 11.44
C SER A 113 -4.96 1.39 10.49
N SER A 114 -5.69 0.97 9.45
CA SER A 114 -6.39 1.90 8.55
C SER A 114 -7.76 1.39 8.12
N ILE A 115 -8.58 2.29 7.60
CA ILE A 115 -9.82 1.99 6.88
C ILE A 115 -9.48 2.00 5.39
N PHE A 116 -9.84 0.93 4.69
CA PHE A 116 -9.77 0.82 3.23
C PHE A 116 -11.18 0.79 2.65
N LEU A 117 -11.38 1.51 1.56
CA LEU A 117 -12.62 1.57 0.80
C LEU A 117 -12.42 0.91 -0.56
N LEU A 118 -13.21 -0.11 -0.86
CA LEU A 118 -13.27 -0.76 -2.17
C LEU A 118 -14.58 -0.40 -2.87
N GLY A 119 -14.50 0.44 -3.91
CA GLY A 119 -15.62 0.94 -4.69
C GLY A 119 -15.90 0.13 -5.96
N GLY A 120 -16.73 0.70 -6.83
CA GLY A 120 -17.11 0.13 -8.12
C GLY A 120 -16.23 0.55 -9.28
N LEU A 121 -16.71 0.31 -10.51
CA LEU A 121 -16.08 0.80 -11.74
C LEU A 121 -16.32 2.30 -11.96
N LYS A 122 -17.33 2.86 -11.29
CA LYS A 122 -17.62 4.29 -11.27
C LYS A 122 -17.40 4.85 -9.88
N ARG A 123 -16.97 6.11 -9.80
CA ARG A 123 -16.60 6.77 -8.54
C ARG A 123 -17.81 6.98 -7.60
N GLU A 124 -19.02 7.02 -8.17
CA GLU A 124 -20.27 7.26 -7.45
C GLU A 124 -20.82 6.00 -6.79
N GLU A 125 -20.31 4.82 -7.16
CA GLU A 125 -20.73 3.55 -6.56
C GLU A 125 -20.27 3.48 -5.10
N ALA A 126 -21.20 3.15 -4.21
CA ALA A 126 -20.93 3.12 -2.78
C ALA A 126 -19.87 2.06 -2.44
N PRO A 127 -18.77 2.42 -1.75
CA PRO A 127 -17.70 1.48 -1.48
C PRO A 127 -18.01 0.58 -0.28
N THR A 128 -17.40 -0.61 -0.30
CA THR A 128 -17.31 -1.49 0.87
C THR A 128 -16.12 -1.07 1.74
N ALA A 129 -16.37 -0.76 3.00
CA ALA A 129 -15.33 -0.41 3.97
C ALA A 129 -14.80 -1.65 4.71
N MET A 130 -13.49 -1.73 4.88
CA MET A 130 -12.82 -2.80 5.63
C MET A 130 -11.62 -2.26 6.41
N PHE A 131 -11.31 -2.89 7.54
CA PHE A 131 -10.05 -2.61 8.23
C PHE A 131 -8.88 -3.27 7.51
N MET A 132 -7.74 -2.58 7.54
CA MET A 132 -6.45 -3.20 7.27
C MET A 132 -5.56 -3.03 8.50
N HIS A 133 -5.21 -4.14 9.14
CA HIS A 133 -4.30 -4.21 10.27
C HIS A 133 -2.85 -4.36 9.81
N SER A 134 -1.92 -4.49 10.75
CA SER A 134 -0.51 -4.74 10.45
C SER A 134 -0.31 -6.18 9.99
N GLY A 135 0.40 -6.35 8.87
CA GLY A 135 0.64 -7.66 8.25
C GLY A 135 -0.47 -8.14 7.31
N ASP A 136 -1.64 -7.50 7.28
CA ASP A 136 -2.70 -7.87 6.35
C ASP A 136 -2.28 -7.65 4.90
N ILE A 137 -2.60 -8.61 4.03
CA ILE A 137 -2.26 -8.61 2.61
C ILE A 137 -3.54 -8.53 1.78
N MET A 138 -3.50 -7.68 0.76
CA MET A 138 -4.55 -7.55 -0.24
C MET A 138 -4.00 -7.89 -1.62
N VAL A 139 -4.71 -8.75 -2.34
CA VAL A 139 -4.41 -9.10 -3.73
C VAL A 139 -5.58 -8.66 -4.60
N MET A 140 -5.29 -7.80 -5.59
CA MET A 140 -6.24 -7.36 -6.60
C MET A 140 -5.83 -7.92 -7.96
N SER A 141 -6.65 -8.81 -8.51
CA SER A 141 -6.47 -9.43 -9.83
C SER A 141 -7.71 -9.22 -10.71
N GLY A 142 -7.55 -9.37 -12.03
CA GLY A 142 -8.63 -9.24 -13.00
C GLY A 142 -9.50 -7.99 -12.81
N PHE A 143 -10.80 -8.19 -12.67
CA PHE A 143 -11.81 -7.14 -12.50
C PHE A 143 -11.50 -6.19 -11.34
N SER A 144 -11.10 -6.72 -10.17
CA SER A 144 -10.85 -5.90 -8.99
C SER A 144 -9.78 -4.80 -9.20
N ARG A 145 -8.81 -5.00 -10.11
CA ARG A 145 -7.75 -4.00 -10.39
C ARG A 145 -8.26 -2.69 -10.96
N LEU A 146 -9.44 -2.72 -11.58
CA LEU A 146 -10.06 -1.58 -12.25
C LEU A 146 -10.97 -0.77 -11.31
N LEU A 147 -11.15 -1.25 -10.08
CA LEU A 147 -12.07 -0.64 -9.13
C LEU A 147 -11.45 0.58 -8.45
N TYR A 148 -12.29 1.59 -8.25
CA TYR A 148 -11.94 2.72 -7.41
C TYR A 148 -11.68 2.25 -5.98
N HIS A 149 -10.63 2.76 -5.36
CA HIS A 149 -10.29 2.45 -3.98
C HIS A 149 -9.62 3.64 -3.29
N ALA A 150 -9.73 3.68 -1.96
CA ALA A 150 -9.16 4.75 -1.16
C ALA A 150 -8.79 4.27 0.26
N VAL A 151 -7.86 4.98 0.90
CA VAL A 151 -7.54 4.83 2.33
C VAL A 151 -7.91 6.14 3.04
N PRO A 152 -9.18 6.33 3.46
CA PRO A 152 -9.64 7.59 4.02
C PRO A 152 -9.05 7.91 5.40
N ARG A 153 -8.58 6.90 6.15
CA ARG A 153 -8.13 7.11 7.53
C ARG A 153 -7.13 6.08 8.01
N VAL A 154 -6.04 6.56 8.58
CA VAL A 154 -5.18 5.81 9.51
C VAL A 154 -5.74 6.01 10.91
N LEU A 155 -5.89 4.92 11.65
CA LEU A 155 -6.49 4.86 12.98
C LEU A 155 -5.41 4.62 14.01
N PRO A 156 -5.51 5.21 15.22
CA PRO A 156 -4.65 4.83 16.32
C PRO A 156 -4.84 3.35 16.67
N ASN A 157 -3.86 2.77 17.36
CA ASN A 157 -3.83 1.38 17.71
C ASN A 157 -5.04 1.04 18.60
N PRO A 158 -5.95 0.16 18.15
CA PRO A 158 -7.13 -0.19 18.94
C PRO A 158 -6.78 -0.90 20.25
N GLU A 159 -5.58 -1.49 20.37
CA GLU A 159 -5.11 -2.12 21.62
C GLU A 159 -4.72 -1.09 22.69
N GLY A 160 -4.66 0.21 22.37
CA GLY A 160 -4.25 1.27 23.29
C GLY A 160 -2.75 1.31 23.60
N THR A 161 -1.98 0.35 23.08
CA THR A 161 -0.52 0.30 23.15
C THR A 161 0.12 1.12 22.02
N ALA A 162 1.40 1.45 22.15
CA ALA A 162 2.12 2.22 21.13
C ALA A 162 2.19 1.49 19.78
N LEU A 163 2.38 0.16 19.82
CA LEU A 163 2.47 -0.70 18.65
C LEU A 163 1.46 -1.86 18.74
N PRO A 164 0.92 -2.34 17.60
CA PRO A 164 0.19 -3.60 17.55
C PRO A 164 1.02 -4.77 18.10
N SER A 165 0.38 -5.65 18.86
CA SER A 165 0.99 -6.85 19.47
C SER A 165 1.82 -7.72 18.51
N CYS A 166 1.42 -7.82 17.24
CA CYS A 166 2.15 -8.57 16.21
C CYS A 166 3.52 -7.97 15.82
N LEU A 167 3.76 -6.69 16.12
CA LEU A 167 5.03 -5.99 15.91
C LEU A 167 5.91 -5.99 17.17
N ASP A 168 5.33 -6.23 18.34
CA ASP A 168 6.05 -6.27 19.61
C ASP A 168 6.80 -7.59 19.86
N GLN A 169 6.51 -8.61 19.05
CA GLN A 169 7.21 -9.89 19.11
C GLN A 169 8.60 -9.80 18.47
N ALA A 170 9.62 -10.29 19.19
CA ALA A 170 10.97 -10.42 18.66
C ALA A 170 11.05 -11.54 17.61
N LEU A 171 11.98 -11.41 16.67
CA LEU A 171 12.34 -12.46 15.71
C LEU A 171 12.93 -13.67 16.45
N SER A 172 12.51 -14.88 16.06
CA SER A 172 13.14 -16.12 16.52
C SER A 172 14.63 -16.13 16.20
N SER A 173 15.47 -16.65 17.10
CA SER A 173 16.92 -16.78 16.88
C SER A 173 17.25 -17.75 15.75
N ASP A 174 16.38 -18.72 15.49
CA ASP A 174 16.62 -19.79 14.55
C ASP A 174 15.85 -19.50 13.26
N LEU A 175 16.51 -18.80 12.34
CA LEU A 175 16.00 -18.57 10.99
C LEU A 175 16.40 -19.75 10.07
N PRO A 176 15.53 -20.15 9.12
CA PRO A 176 15.84 -21.23 8.21
C PRO A 176 17.01 -20.87 7.28
N VAL A 177 17.77 -21.89 6.86
CA VAL A 177 18.84 -21.71 5.87
C VAL A 177 18.28 -21.12 4.56
N GLY A 178 18.90 -20.05 4.09
CA GLY A 178 18.45 -19.30 2.91
C GLY A 178 17.26 -18.37 3.17
N SER A 179 16.99 -18.04 4.44
CA SER A 179 16.03 -17.00 4.81
C SER A 179 16.41 -15.66 4.17
N VAL A 180 15.41 -14.96 3.62
CA VAL A 180 15.56 -13.53 3.26
C VAL A 180 15.32 -12.63 4.47
N ILE A 181 14.66 -13.16 5.50
CA ILE A 181 14.49 -12.47 6.77
C ILE A 181 15.85 -12.40 7.46
N GLU A 182 16.14 -11.21 7.97
CA GLU A 182 17.35 -10.88 8.73
C GLU A 182 16.95 -10.25 10.05
N HIS A 183 17.78 -10.47 11.07
CA HIS A 183 17.66 -9.76 12.33
C HIS A 183 17.85 -8.24 12.14
N SER A 184 17.09 -7.48 12.92
CA SER A 184 17.30 -6.06 13.09
C SER A 184 18.08 -5.85 14.38
N SER A 185 19.07 -4.95 14.38
CA SER A 185 19.67 -4.51 15.65
C SER A 185 18.61 -3.80 16.49
N GLU A 186 18.81 -3.76 17.80
CA GLU A 186 17.86 -3.09 18.69
C GLU A 186 17.81 -1.59 18.37
N GLU A 187 18.92 -0.96 18.01
CA GLU A 187 18.98 0.46 17.62
C GLU A 187 18.15 0.73 16.37
N ASP A 188 18.29 -0.11 15.33
CA ASP A 188 17.47 0.00 14.13
C ASP A 188 15.99 -0.22 14.45
N TRP A 189 15.68 -1.21 15.30
CA TRP A 189 14.30 -1.49 15.68
C TRP A 189 13.69 -0.36 16.52
N GLN A 190 14.42 0.30 17.40
CA GLN A 190 13.91 1.44 18.17
C GLN A 190 13.49 2.60 17.24
N VAL A 191 14.27 2.87 16.18
CA VAL A 191 13.88 3.86 15.15
C VAL A 191 12.62 3.38 14.42
N CYS A 192 12.58 2.11 14.00
CA CYS A 192 11.41 1.53 13.34
C CYS A 192 10.16 1.53 14.23
N ALA A 193 10.30 1.22 15.51
CA ALA A 193 9.23 1.14 16.50
C ALA A 193 8.68 2.53 16.81
N LYS A 194 9.57 3.52 17.04
CA LYS A 194 9.19 4.92 17.24
C LYS A 194 8.52 5.50 16.01
N TYR A 195 9.01 5.17 14.81
CA TYR A 195 8.28 5.40 13.58
C TYR A 195 6.93 4.71 13.73
N LEU A 196 6.82 3.39 13.83
CA LEU A 196 5.53 2.68 13.88
C LEU A 196 4.48 3.07 14.94
N GLN A 197 4.55 4.14 15.72
CA GLN A 197 3.49 4.61 16.63
C GLN A 197 2.39 5.49 15.98
N SER A 198 2.55 6.04 14.76
CA SER A 198 1.62 7.09 14.23
C SER A 198 1.30 7.22 12.70
N SER A 199 1.30 6.16 11.86
CA SER A 199 1.16 6.18 10.37
C SER A 199 0.66 4.89 9.79
N ARG A 200 0.96 4.55 8.53
CA ARG A 200 1.05 3.19 8.06
C ARG A 200 2.10 3.11 6.95
N ILE A 201 2.86 2.02 6.88
CA ILE A 201 3.66 1.68 5.69
C ILE A 201 2.80 0.81 4.77
N ASN A 202 2.77 1.13 3.48
CA ASN A 202 2.14 0.28 2.46
C ASN A 202 3.17 -0.11 1.41
N MET A 203 3.23 -1.40 1.08
CA MET A 203 3.99 -1.93 -0.06
C MET A 203 3.01 -2.39 -1.13
N THR A 204 3.20 -1.93 -2.37
CA THR A 204 2.42 -2.35 -3.54
C THR A 204 3.37 -2.94 -4.57
N ILE A 205 3.19 -4.22 -4.90
CA ILE A 205 4.02 -4.96 -5.86
C ILE A 205 3.18 -5.26 -7.11
N ARG A 206 3.76 -5.06 -8.30
CA ARG A 206 3.09 -5.29 -9.59
C ARG A 206 4.06 -5.89 -10.59
N GLN A 207 3.59 -6.90 -11.32
CA GLN A 207 4.24 -7.32 -12.56
C GLN A 207 3.82 -6.34 -13.68
N VAL A 208 4.81 -5.75 -14.35
CA VAL A 208 4.59 -4.75 -15.42
C VAL A 208 4.85 -5.28 -16.83
N LEU A 209 5.64 -6.35 -16.96
CA LEU A 209 5.94 -7.03 -18.21
C LEU A 209 5.49 -8.48 -18.13
N SER A 210 4.94 -9.01 -19.22
CA SER A 210 4.63 -10.44 -19.33
C SER A 210 5.92 -11.25 -19.45
N GLU A 211 5.83 -12.57 -19.24
CA GLU A 211 6.97 -13.45 -19.40
C GLU A 211 7.57 -13.33 -20.81
N GLY A 212 8.90 -13.19 -20.88
CA GLY A 212 9.64 -13.00 -22.13
C GLY A 212 9.56 -11.60 -22.75
N GLN A 213 8.72 -10.69 -22.25
CA GLN A 213 8.66 -9.31 -22.74
C GLN A 213 9.80 -8.46 -22.18
N LYS A 214 10.26 -7.51 -23.00
CA LYS A 214 11.17 -6.43 -22.61
C LYS A 214 10.50 -5.09 -22.90
N PHE A 215 10.93 -4.04 -22.21
CA PHE A 215 10.55 -2.70 -22.61
C PHE A 215 11.06 -2.43 -24.05
N PRO A 216 10.28 -1.72 -24.89
CA PRO A 216 10.75 -1.32 -26.21
C PRO A 216 12.06 -0.55 -26.09
N GLU A 217 13.03 -0.88 -26.93
CA GLU A 217 14.25 -0.06 -27.05
C GLU A 217 13.84 1.25 -27.74
N GLU A 218 14.22 2.39 -27.15
CA GLU A 218 14.02 3.67 -27.81
C GLU A 218 14.84 3.68 -29.10
N SER A 219 14.16 3.63 -30.26
CA SER A 219 14.81 3.85 -31.54
C SER A 219 15.29 5.29 -31.57
N GLY A 220 16.58 5.50 -31.32
CA GLY A 220 17.23 6.80 -31.41
C GLY A 220 17.20 7.34 -32.84
N SER A 221 16.07 7.91 -33.25
CA SER A 221 16.07 8.90 -34.32
C SER A 221 16.38 10.24 -33.70
N ASN A 222 17.63 10.66 -33.80
CA ASN A 222 18.01 12.07 -33.84
C ASN A 222 17.34 12.72 -35.07
N ALA A 223 16.02 12.88 -35.04
CA ALA A 223 15.36 13.93 -35.78
C ALA A 223 15.30 15.11 -34.81
N LYS A 224 16.11 16.14 -35.08
CA LYS A 224 15.96 17.45 -34.44
C LYS A 224 14.51 17.88 -34.62
N GLY A 225 13.69 17.67 -33.59
CA GLY A 225 12.36 18.23 -33.51
C GLY A 225 12.52 19.73 -33.36
N GLN A 226 12.24 20.46 -34.44
CA GLN A 226 11.97 21.89 -34.37
C GLN A 226 10.92 22.13 -33.28
N ALA A 227 11.20 23.08 -32.40
CA ALA A 227 10.22 23.59 -31.45
C ALA A 227 8.93 23.96 -32.20
N PRO A 228 7.74 23.59 -31.70
CA PRO A 228 6.50 24.10 -32.25
C PRO A 228 6.48 25.62 -32.03
N SER A 229 6.33 26.37 -33.12
CA SER A 229 6.13 27.81 -33.10
C SER A 229 4.89 28.18 -32.27
N GLU A 230 5.08 29.09 -31.33
CA GLU A 230 4.00 29.85 -30.69
C GLU A 230 3.23 30.60 -31.78
N ASP A 231 2.01 30.15 -32.08
CA ASP A 231 0.88 30.98 -32.52
C ASP A 231 -0.28 30.07 -32.97
N SER A 232 -1.24 29.84 -32.07
CA SER A 232 -2.67 29.70 -32.40
C SER A 232 -3.49 29.71 -31.11
N HIS A 233 -3.72 30.90 -30.55
CA HIS A 233 -4.77 31.10 -29.56
C HIS A 233 -6.14 30.79 -30.18
N HIS A 234 -6.71 29.62 -29.89
CA HIS A 234 -8.12 29.37 -30.17
C HIS A 234 -9.00 29.95 -29.06
N GLN A 235 -9.67 31.02 -29.49
CA GLN A 235 -10.62 31.90 -28.85
C GLN A 235 -11.66 31.20 -27.95
N GLU A 236 -11.71 31.66 -26.71
CA GLU A 236 -12.72 31.40 -25.70
C GLU A 236 -14.08 31.95 -26.16
N ASN A 237 -15.10 31.09 -26.29
CA ASN A 237 -16.47 31.51 -26.58
C ASN A 237 -17.29 31.51 -25.28
N SER A 238 -17.20 32.62 -24.56
CA SER A 238 -17.96 32.93 -23.35
C SER A 238 -19.44 33.18 -23.66
N ARG A 239 -20.35 32.38 -23.06
CA ARG A 239 -21.73 32.81 -22.77
C ARG A 239 -22.17 32.33 -21.38
N VAL A 240 -21.60 32.95 -20.35
CA VAL A 240 -22.18 32.95 -19.00
C VAL A 240 -23.10 34.16 -18.89
N LYS A 241 -24.42 33.93 -18.85
CA LYS A 241 -25.41 34.97 -18.51
C LYS A 241 -25.29 35.30 -17.03
N ARG A 242 -24.59 36.39 -16.68
CA ARG A 242 -24.67 37.01 -15.34
C ARG A 242 -25.90 37.92 -15.26
N HIS A 243 -26.73 37.65 -14.28
CA HIS A 243 -27.87 38.46 -13.85
C HIS A 243 -27.34 39.74 -13.18
N LYS A 244 -27.78 40.93 -13.64
CA LYS A 244 -27.48 42.22 -12.99
C LYS A 244 -28.43 42.43 -11.79
N PRO A 245 -27.95 42.89 -10.63
CA PRO A 245 -28.81 43.38 -9.57
C PRO A 245 -29.31 44.79 -9.93
N ASN A 246 -30.60 45.05 -9.73
CA ASN A 246 -31.21 46.37 -9.90
C ASN A 246 -31.09 47.15 -8.58
N LYS A 247 -30.66 48.41 -8.65
CA LYS A 247 -30.70 49.37 -7.55
C LYS A 247 -31.98 50.20 -7.66
N ASP A 248 -32.70 50.28 -6.54
CA ASP A 248 -33.62 51.31 -6.05
C ASP A 248 -34.32 52.25 -7.05
N SER A 249 -35.64 52.09 -7.18
CA SER A 249 -36.67 53.12 -7.02
C SER A 249 -38.01 52.44 -6.78
#